data_AF-A0A5D4HB97-F1
#
_entry.id   AF-A0A5D4HB97-F1
#
_cell.length_a   1.000
_cell.length_b   1.000
_cell.length_c   1.000
_cell.angle_alpha   90.00
_cell.angle_beta   90.00
_cell.angle_gamma   90.00
#
_symmetry.space_group_name_H-M   'P 1'
#
loop_
_entity.id
_entity.type
_entity.pdbx_description
1 polymer ?
#
loop_
_entity_poly.entity_id
_entity_poly.type
_entity_poly.pdbx_seq_one_letter_code
_entity_poly.pdbx_strand_id
1 'polypeptide(L)'
;MNMNSIAKSQTHSWFSLTLFLTVMILVSSCGKQTADPAFSLDEKLELMDIATSVQSLSTDLATKEGALHFTDTANFFSQLEKIMELSDVEFKEFEKSVGFKSLSTVLEEAYKAFDELETESDLQAWKDKYGDVVELRDSIVTPLIQQPSYQRLANRLGEYYIHNTYVKITERQVALVVGGDKRKLKGSADVNSSDVKNGVIVYDLPKTQRVQEKESDGSMVTSQEIAKCNNSWMTAMRQEGKRKVFIDFFILPTVGPMGTSTKVEVVAKGHKKTLFGWNKYKTRYHIKTVNYELIDARGNRQDGIDLSKRPGFNDEYQLFLTDQLSDVVPSISYTLPDSFIRVSGRAHSRGTNPYWAVVCCVPVPYSCPTDYEYIPAL
;
A
#
# COMPACT_ATOMS: atom_id res chain seq x y z
N MET A 1 -40.63 26.25 74.66
CA MET A 1 -40.30 25.00 73.94
C MET A 1 -39.05 25.25 73.11
N ASN A 2 -37.96 24.56 73.50
CA ASN A 2 -36.67 24.29 72.84
C ASN A 2 -36.06 25.39 71.95
N MET A 3 -35.07 26.17 72.40
CA MET A 3 -33.63 25.80 72.53
C MET A 3 -33.11 24.98 71.34
N ASN A 4 -32.32 25.61 70.47
CA ASN A 4 -30.90 25.29 70.31
C ASN A 4 -30.14 26.39 69.54
N SER A 5 -29.15 26.95 70.23
CA SER A 5 -27.99 27.64 69.65
C SER A 5 -26.97 26.63 69.12
N ILE A 6 -26.09 27.04 68.21
CA ILE A 6 -24.69 26.60 67.93
C ILE A 6 -24.35 27.23 66.56
N ALA A 7 -23.17 27.73 66.19
CA ALA A 7 -21.99 28.31 66.82
C ALA A 7 -21.18 28.93 65.66
N LYS A 8 -20.41 29.98 65.93
CA LYS A 8 -19.42 30.57 65.01
C LYS A 8 -18.30 29.57 64.69
N SER A 9 -17.69 29.66 63.50
CA SER A 9 -16.24 29.50 63.34
C SER A 9 -15.76 30.02 61.98
N GLN A 10 -15.12 31.19 62.01
CA GLN A 10 -14.11 31.61 61.04
C GLN A 10 -12.75 31.07 61.51
N THR A 11 -12.06 30.32 60.66
CA THR A 11 -10.58 30.19 60.66
C THR A 11 -10.17 29.97 59.19
N HIS A 12 -9.65 31.00 58.51
CA HIS A 12 -8.22 31.14 58.19
C HIS A 12 -7.62 29.87 57.57
N SER A 13 -7.31 29.92 56.27
CA SER A 13 -5.97 30.31 55.78
C SER A 13 -4.94 29.27 56.21
N TRP A 14 -4.32 28.60 55.21
CA TRP A 14 -2.98 27.97 55.22
C TRP A 14 -2.83 26.76 54.27
N PHE A 15 -3.84 26.41 53.47
CA PHE A 15 -3.73 25.27 52.52
C PHE A 15 -3.38 25.64 51.07
N SER A 16 -3.22 26.93 50.74
CA SER A 16 -2.97 27.35 49.35
C SER A 16 -1.50 27.67 49.02
N LEU A 17 -0.57 27.51 49.97
CA LEU A 17 0.85 27.86 49.76
C LEU A 17 1.81 26.67 49.64
N THR A 18 1.35 25.44 49.91
CA THR A 18 2.20 24.23 49.88
C THR A 18 2.05 23.38 48.61
N LEU A 19 1.15 23.74 47.69
CA LEU A 19 0.99 23.04 46.40
C LEU A 19 1.77 23.69 45.24
N PHE A 20 2.28 24.91 45.42
CA PHE A 20 3.08 25.59 44.40
C PHE A 20 4.59 25.35 44.52
N LEU A 21 5.08 24.80 45.64
CA LEU A 21 6.51 24.58 45.86
C LEU A 21 7.00 23.18 45.42
N THR A 22 6.11 22.21 45.24
CA THR A 22 6.47 20.86 44.73
C THR A 22 6.50 20.76 43.20
N VAL A 23 5.94 21.75 42.48
CA VAL A 23 5.99 21.79 41.01
C VAL A 23 7.30 22.42 40.49
N MET A 24 8.02 23.21 41.29
CA MET A 24 9.27 23.84 40.85
C MET A 24 10.54 22.99 41.04
N ILE A 25 10.50 21.90 41.82
CA ILE A 25 11.70 21.05 42.04
C ILE A 25 11.83 19.94 40.97
N LEU A 26 10.83 19.74 40.12
CA LEU A 26 10.90 18.77 39.00
C LEU A 26 11.35 19.39 37.66
N VAL A 27 11.66 20.69 37.60
CA VAL A 27 12.12 21.37 36.37
C VAL A 27 13.64 21.58 36.34
N SER A 28 14.39 21.11 37.35
CA SER A 28 15.86 21.28 37.42
C SER A 28 16.64 19.97 37.30
N SER A 29 16.19 19.04 36.46
CA SER A 29 17.03 17.94 35.96
C SER A 29 17.08 17.94 34.44
N CYS A 30 17.30 19.11 33.84
CA CYS A 30 17.89 19.21 32.52
C CYS A 30 19.41 19.04 32.67
N GLY A 31 19.83 17.81 32.97
CA GLY A 31 21.22 17.42 32.80
C GLY A 31 21.53 17.53 31.32
N LYS A 32 22.47 18.41 30.96
CA LYS A 32 23.04 18.49 29.63
C LYS A 32 23.52 17.10 29.23
N GLN A 33 22.72 16.38 28.44
CA GLN A 33 23.21 15.29 27.62
C GLN A 33 24.15 15.93 26.60
N THR A 34 25.43 15.82 26.90
CA THR A 34 26.50 16.02 25.93
C THR A 34 26.16 15.21 24.69
N ALA A 35 26.06 15.91 23.57
CA ALA A 35 25.91 15.32 22.26
C ALA A 35 27.08 14.38 22.00
N ASP A 36 26.82 13.09 22.09
CA ASP A 36 27.55 12.06 21.35
C ASP A 36 26.51 11.32 20.51
N PRO A 37 26.33 11.64 19.22
CA PRO A 37 25.94 10.63 18.27
C PRO A 37 27.25 10.02 17.78
N ALA A 38 27.74 9.00 18.50
CA ALA A 38 28.48 7.95 17.83
C ALA A 38 27.47 7.28 16.90
N PHE A 39 27.27 7.90 15.73
CA PHE A 39 26.53 7.34 14.62
C PHE A 39 27.14 5.96 14.38
N SER A 40 26.36 4.89 14.58
CA SER A 40 26.90 3.55 14.45
C SER A 40 27.43 3.39 13.02
N LEU A 41 28.56 2.69 12.85
CA LEU A 41 29.15 2.47 11.54
C LEU A 41 28.13 1.82 10.59
N ASP A 42 27.25 0.99 11.14
CA ASP A 42 26.17 0.30 10.45
C ASP A 42 25.13 1.28 9.89
N GLU A 43 24.66 2.25 10.69
CA GLU A 43 23.69 3.27 10.23
C GLU A 43 24.28 4.18 9.15
N LYS A 44 25.58 4.47 9.22
CA LYS A 44 26.27 5.24 8.17
C LYS A 44 26.43 4.44 6.87
N LEU A 45 26.69 3.14 6.97
CA LEU A 45 26.78 2.26 5.81
C LEU A 45 25.41 2.11 5.13
N GLU A 46 24.34 1.94 5.90
CA GLU A 46 22.97 1.91 5.37
C GLU A 46 22.61 3.21 4.62
N LEU A 47 22.91 4.38 5.19
CA LEU A 47 22.65 5.67 4.53
C LEU A 47 23.46 5.87 3.24
N MET A 48 24.71 5.36 3.18
CA MET A 48 25.52 5.43 1.95
C MET A 48 24.98 4.51 0.86
N ASP A 49 24.47 3.33 1.22
CA ASP A 49 23.86 2.39 0.28
C ASP A 49 22.57 2.98 -0.32
N ILE A 50 21.71 3.54 0.55
CA ILE A 50 20.49 4.28 0.15
C ILE A 50 20.82 5.44 -0.81
N ALA A 51 21.84 6.25 -0.48
CA ALA A 51 22.22 7.37 -1.35
C ALA A 51 22.69 6.90 -2.74
N THR A 52 23.41 5.78 -2.79
CA THR A 52 23.91 5.20 -4.04
C THR A 52 22.78 4.62 -4.89
N SER A 53 21.84 3.90 -4.28
CA SER A 53 20.68 3.34 -4.97
C SER A 53 19.80 4.45 -5.59
N VAL A 54 19.51 5.50 -4.81
CA VAL A 54 18.71 6.66 -5.25
C VAL A 54 19.41 7.46 -6.36
N GLN A 55 20.72 7.70 -6.25
CA GLN A 55 21.42 8.52 -7.24
C GLN A 55 21.44 7.89 -8.63
N SER A 56 21.47 6.56 -8.72
CA SER A 56 21.43 5.80 -9.99
C SER A 56 20.11 5.94 -10.77
N LEU A 57 19.04 6.42 -10.13
CA LEU A 57 17.72 6.62 -10.73
C LEU A 57 17.52 8.03 -11.31
N SER A 58 18.24 9.02 -10.79
CA SER A 58 17.86 10.43 -10.88
C SER A 58 18.07 11.12 -12.23
N THR A 59 18.85 10.56 -13.16
CA THR A 59 19.27 11.29 -14.37
C THR A 59 18.16 11.50 -15.38
N ASP A 60 17.15 10.62 -15.44
CA ASP A 60 16.03 10.74 -16.38
C ASP A 60 14.66 10.79 -15.68
N LEU A 61 14.66 11.22 -14.42
CA LEU A 61 13.46 11.40 -13.62
C LEU A 61 13.39 12.85 -13.14
N ALA A 62 12.23 13.47 -13.34
CA ALA A 62 11.95 14.82 -12.90
C ALA A 62 10.56 14.91 -12.28
N THR A 63 10.25 16.07 -11.69
CA THR A 63 8.88 16.42 -11.33
C THR A 63 8.31 17.40 -12.34
N LYS A 64 7.11 17.09 -12.87
CA LYS A 64 6.35 17.96 -13.77
C LYS A 64 4.94 18.11 -13.23
N GLU A 65 4.53 19.35 -12.94
CA GLU A 65 3.20 19.66 -12.39
C GLU A 65 2.87 18.86 -11.11
N GLY A 66 3.87 18.63 -10.26
CA GLY A 66 3.71 17.84 -9.03
C GLY A 66 3.51 16.34 -9.26
N ALA A 67 3.79 15.84 -10.46
CA ALA A 67 3.74 14.43 -10.81
C ALA A 67 5.13 13.93 -11.25
N LEU A 68 5.40 12.64 -11.03
CA LEU A 68 6.63 12.00 -11.50
C LEU A 68 6.68 12.03 -13.03
N HIS A 69 7.84 12.39 -13.59
CA HIS A 69 8.06 12.50 -15.02
C HIS A 69 9.30 11.73 -15.43
N PHE A 70 9.08 10.64 -16.17
CA PHE A 70 10.13 9.90 -16.86
C PHE A 70 10.49 10.67 -18.12
N THR A 71 11.70 11.23 -18.22
CA THR A 71 12.08 12.07 -19.36
C THR A 71 12.48 11.24 -20.58
N ASP A 72 12.99 10.03 -20.34
CA ASP A 72 13.40 9.07 -21.36
C ASP A 72 12.42 7.89 -21.48
N THR A 73 11.95 7.64 -22.71
CA THR A 73 11.09 6.50 -23.01
C THR A 73 11.83 5.18 -23.11
N ALA A 74 13.12 5.19 -23.49
CA ALA A 74 13.89 3.98 -23.73
C ALA A 74 14.16 3.23 -22.42
N ASN A 75 14.43 3.97 -21.35
CA ASN A 75 14.74 3.42 -20.03
C ASN A 75 13.52 3.28 -19.11
N PHE A 76 12.31 3.64 -19.56
CA PHE A 76 11.10 3.69 -18.73
C PHE A 76 10.86 2.40 -17.92
N PHE A 77 10.83 1.24 -18.57
CA PHE A 77 10.55 -0.02 -17.88
C PHE A 77 11.64 -0.43 -16.89
N SER A 78 12.91 -0.18 -17.23
CA SER A 78 14.04 -0.46 -16.32
C SER A 78 14.03 0.48 -15.10
N GLN A 79 13.70 1.76 -15.31
CA GLN A 79 13.55 2.71 -14.20
C GLN A 79 12.36 2.37 -13.32
N LEU A 80 11.24 1.99 -13.92
CA LEU A 80 10.07 1.52 -13.19
C LEU A 80 10.43 0.33 -12.30
N GLU A 81 11.08 -0.70 -12.83
CA GLU A 81 11.51 -1.88 -12.07
C GLU A 81 12.36 -1.49 -10.86
N LYS A 82 13.39 -0.66 -11.06
CA LYS A 82 14.24 -0.16 -9.97
C LYS A 82 13.46 0.61 -8.91
N ILE A 83 12.48 1.44 -9.29
CA ILE A 83 11.62 2.17 -8.32
C ILE A 83 10.74 1.19 -7.52
N MET A 84 10.29 0.10 -8.14
CA MET A 84 9.51 -0.94 -7.45
C MET A 84 10.35 -1.76 -6.47
N GLU A 85 11.65 -1.91 -6.74
CA GLU A 85 12.59 -2.64 -5.88
C GLU A 85 13.00 -1.88 -4.61
N LEU A 86 12.88 -0.54 -4.61
CA LEU A 86 13.23 0.28 -3.44
C LEU A 86 12.44 -0.13 -2.19
N SER A 87 13.11 -0.19 -1.05
CA SER A 87 12.46 -0.24 0.26
C SER A 87 11.64 1.03 0.52
N ASP A 88 10.73 0.99 1.51
CA ASP A 88 9.93 2.18 1.84
C ASP A 88 10.78 3.37 2.31
N VAL A 89 11.96 3.11 2.90
CA VAL A 89 12.90 4.16 3.32
C VAL A 89 13.60 4.76 2.10
N GLU A 90 14.16 3.92 1.24
CA GLU A 90 14.81 4.37 0.00
C GLU A 90 13.84 5.11 -0.92
N PHE A 91 12.59 4.63 -1.01
CA PHE A 91 11.57 5.24 -1.84
C PHE A 91 11.23 6.66 -1.37
N LYS A 92 11.21 6.93 -0.06
CA LYS A 92 10.98 8.29 0.48
C LYS A 92 12.14 9.23 0.21
N GLU A 93 13.38 8.74 0.30
CA GLU A 93 14.54 9.54 -0.08
C GLU A 93 14.57 9.79 -1.59
N PHE A 94 14.16 8.81 -2.39
CA PHE A 94 13.94 8.98 -3.83
C PHE A 94 12.93 10.09 -4.11
N GLU A 95 11.72 10.03 -3.53
CA GLU A 95 10.68 11.07 -3.64
C GLU A 95 11.24 12.47 -3.36
N LYS A 96 11.97 12.59 -2.26
CA LYS A 96 12.58 13.85 -1.83
C LYS A 96 13.64 14.34 -2.82
N SER A 97 14.46 13.44 -3.36
CA SER A 97 15.53 13.78 -4.30
C SER A 97 15.01 14.34 -5.63
N VAL A 98 13.84 13.88 -6.10
CA VAL A 98 13.23 14.37 -7.36
C VAL A 98 12.14 15.43 -7.12
N GLY A 99 11.83 15.78 -5.87
CA GLY A 99 10.81 16.76 -5.51
C GLY A 99 9.36 16.29 -5.76
N PHE A 100 9.13 14.98 -5.67
CA PHE A 100 7.86 14.32 -5.93
C PHE A 100 7.23 13.83 -4.62
N LYS A 101 5.90 13.78 -4.57
CA LYS A 101 5.16 13.13 -3.48
C LYS A 101 4.13 12.18 -4.07
N SER A 102 4.36 10.89 -3.90
CA SER A 102 3.51 9.82 -4.40
C SER A 102 2.22 9.68 -3.61
N LEU A 103 1.25 9.02 -4.22
CA LEU A 103 0.04 8.57 -3.58
C LEU A 103 0.35 7.58 -2.44
N SER A 104 1.39 6.75 -2.57
CA SER A 104 1.81 5.82 -1.52
C SER A 104 2.14 6.57 -0.22
N THR A 105 2.92 7.65 -0.29
CA THR A 105 3.25 8.48 0.87
C THR A 105 2.02 9.21 1.43
N VAL A 106 1.12 9.68 0.56
CA VAL A 106 -0.16 10.28 0.99
C VAL A 106 -1.04 9.26 1.72
N LEU A 107 -1.08 8.01 1.27
CA LEU A 107 -1.84 6.94 1.91
C LEU A 107 -1.27 6.58 3.28
N GLU A 108 0.06 6.53 3.43
CA GLU A 108 0.68 6.34 4.75
C GLU A 108 0.28 7.45 5.74
N GLU A 109 0.26 8.71 5.30
CA GLU A 109 -0.20 9.83 6.11
C GLU A 109 -1.68 9.68 6.51
N ALA A 110 -2.52 9.19 5.59
CA ALA A 110 -3.92 8.90 5.86
C ALA A 110 -4.09 7.79 6.91
N TYR A 111 -3.34 6.68 6.79
CA TYR A 111 -3.39 5.57 7.75
C TYR A 111 -2.86 5.97 9.11
N LYS A 112 -1.76 6.72 9.17
CA LYS A 112 -1.23 7.23 10.44
C LYS A 112 -2.24 8.16 11.13
N ALA A 113 -2.81 9.11 10.39
CA ALA A 113 -3.82 10.00 10.94
C ALA A 113 -5.09 9.26 11.40
N PHE A 114 -5.48 8.17 10.72
CA PHE A 114 -6.63 7.37 11.12
C PHE A 114 -6.39 6.62 12.45
N ASP A 115 -5.15 6.22 12.73
CA ASP A 115 -4.79 5.56 14.00
C ASP A 115 -4.88 6.49 15.21
N GLU A 116 -4.86 7.80 14.99
CA GLU A 116 -4.86 8.85 16.02
C GLU A 116 -6.26 9.41 16.29
N LEU A 117 -7.31 8.90 15.63
CA LEU A 117 -8.68 9.38 15.80
C LEU A 117 -9.25 8.95 17.16
N GLU A 118 -9.86 9.89 17.88
CA GLU A 118 -10.50 9.62 19.17
C GLU A 118 -12.01 9.94 19.16
N THR A 119 -12.46 10.82 18.27
CA THR A 119 -13.84 11.32 18.21
C THR A 119 -14.43 11.26 16.80
N GLU A 120 -15.77 11.31 16.71
CA GLU A 120 -16.47 11.39 15.42
C GLU A 120 -16.12 12.69 14.66
N SER A 121 -15.80 13.76 15.38
CA SER A 121 -15.32 15.01 14.77
C SER A 121 -13.97 14.80 14.07
N ASP A 122 -13.06 14.03 14.68
CA ASP A 122 -11.77 13.70 14.06
C ASP A 122 -11.99 12.86 12.81
N LEU A 123 -12.92 11.88 12.87
CA LEU A 123 -13.27 11.06 11.71
C LEU A 123 -13.80 11.90 10.55
N GLN A 124 -14.65 12.89 10.82
CA GLN A 124 -15.14 13.78 9.77
C GLN A 124 -14.02 14.63 9.18
N ALA A 125 -13.17 15.24 10.02
CA ALA A 125 -12.01 16.00 9.54
C ALA A 125 -11.03 15.15 8.72
N TRP A 126 -10.85 13.88 9.10
CA TRP A 126 -10.06 12.92 8.35
C TRP A 126 -10.68 12.59 6.99
N LYS A 127 -12.01 12.37 6.93
CA LYS A 127 -12.75 12.14 5.67
C LYS A 127 -12.64 13.34 4.74
N ASP A 128 -12.78 14.55 5.26
CA ASP A 128 -12.65 15.78 4.47
C ASP A 128 -11.23 15.95 3.91
N LYS A 129 -10.21 15.51 4.68
CA LYS A 129 -8.80 15.60 4.28
C LYS A 129 -8.34 14.50 3.34
N TYR A 130 -8.87 13.28 3.41
CA TYR A 130 -8.34 12.12 2.68
C TYR A 130 -9.39 11.35 1.86
N GLY A 131 -10.67 11.73 1.89
CA GLY A 131 -11.75 11.02 1.20
C GLY A 131 -11.64 11.00 -0.33
N ASP A 132 -10.75 11.79 -0.92
CA ASP A 132 -10.38 11.77 -2.34
C ASP A 132 -9.35 10.70 -2.70
N VAL A 133 -8.68 10.07 -1.73
CA VAL A 133 -7.66 9.02 -1.95
C VAL A 133 -7.98 7.70 -1.25
N VAL A 134 -8.82 7.71 -0.22
CA VAL A 134 -9.29 6.54 0.50
C VAL A 134 -10.80 6.55 0.66
N GLU A 135 -11.36 5.36 0.78
CA GLU A 135 -12.74 5.15 1.21
C GLU A 135 -12.79 4.37 2.53
N LEU A 136 -13.72 4.74 3.40
CA LEU A 136 -14.08 3.92 4.57
C LEU A 136 -15.33 3.12 4.21
N ARG A 137 -15.16 1.84 3.92
CA ARG A 137 -16.23 0.94 3.48
C ARG A 137 -16.25 -0.31 4.34
N ASP A 138 -17.43 -0.69 4.83
CA ASP A 138 -17.59 -1.85 5.73
C ASP A 138 -16.65 -1.78 6.95
N SER A 139 -16.45 -0.56 7.46
CA SER A 139 -15.48 -0.24 8.52
C SER A 139 -14.03 -0.57 8.18
N ILE A 140 -13.63 -0.70 6.92
CA ILE A 140 -12.24 -0.91 6.49
C ILE A 140 -11.79 0.31 5.68
N VAL A 141 -10.65 0.90 6.05
CA VAL A 141 -10.02 1.97 5.27
C VAL A 141 -9.30 1.36 4.07
N THR A 142 -9.79 1.67 2.86
CA THR A 142 -9.28 1.10 1.60
C THR A 142 -8.84 2.23 0.66
N PRO A 143 -7.67 2.14 0.02
CA PRO A 143 -7.25 3.13 -0.98
C PRO A 143 -8.09 2.99 -2.26
N LEU A 144 -8.41 4.12 -2.91
CA LEU A 144 -9.15 4.10 -4.18
C LEU A 144 -8.33 3.44 -5.30
N ILE A 145 -7.03 3.75 -5.39
CA ILE A 145 -6.09 3.03 -6.26
C ILE A 145 -5.42 1.97 -5.40
N GLN A 146 -5.70 0.70 -5.63
CA GLN A 146 -5.26 -0.40 -4.75
C GLN A 146 -3.87 -0.96 -5.07
N GLN A 147 -3.42 -0.79 -6.30
CA GLN A 147 -2.18 -1.39 -6.81
C GLN A 147 -0.95 -0.62 -6.32
N PRO A 148 -0.04 -1.24 -5.54
CA PRO A 148 1.14 -0.56 -4.99
C PRO A 148 2.02 0.12 -6.02
N SER A 149 2.20 -0.44 -7.22
CA SER A 149 3.03 0.25 -8.22
C SER A 149 2.43 1.57 -8.65
N TYR A 150 1.11 1.63 -8.87
CA TYR A 150 0.48 2.88 -9.25
C TYR A 150 0.49 3.87 -8.10
N GLN A 151 0.37 3.40 -6.85
CA GLN A 151 0.52 4.26 -5.68
C GLN A 151 1.92 4.89 -5.62
N ARG A 152 2.98 4.16 -5.98
CA ARG A 152 4.36 4.68 -6.00
C ARG A 152 4.62 5.61 -7.19
N LEU A 153 3.99 5.41 -8.34
CA LEU A 153 4.21 6.23 -9.53
C LEU A 153 3.39 7.52 -9.56
N ALA A 154 2.13 7.41 -9.14
CA ALA A 154 1.18 8.50 -9.27
C ALA A 154 1.29 9.48 -8.11
N ASN A 155 1.03 10.76 -8.35
CA ASN A 155 0.78 11.72 -7.28
C ASN A 155 -0.61 11.50 -6.64
N ARG A 156 -0.98 12.37 -5.68
CA ARG A 156 -2.30 12.35 -5.02
C ARG A 156 -3.48 12.28 -5.99
N LEU A 157 -3.37 12.92 -7.14
CA LEU A 157 -4.43 12.96 -8.14
C LEU A 157 -4.45 11.71 -9.04
N GLY A 158 -3.53 10.76 -8.87
CA GLY A 158 -3.43 9.62 -9.79
C GLY A 158 -2.63 9.95 -11.06
N GLU A 159 -1.72 10.93 -11.04
CA GLU A 159 -1.07 11.45 -12.26
C GLU A 159 0.44 11.16 -12.30
N TYR A 160 0.95 10.84 -13.48
CA TYR A 160 2.38 10.82 -13.83
C TYR A 160 2.60 11.02 -15.33
N TYR A 161 3.86 11.16 -15.77
CA TYR A 161 4.22 11.40 -17.16
C TYR A 161 5.31 10.45 -17.65
N ILE A 162 5.19 10.02 -18.91
CA ILE A 162 6.25 9.34 -19.64
C ILE A 162 6.56 10.14 -20.89
N HIS A 163 7.69 10.83 -20.91
CA HIS A 163 8.08 11.78 -21.94
C HIS A 163 6.97 12.81 -22.21
N ASN A 164 6.32 12.75 -23.37
CA ASN A 164 5.22 13.63 -23.76
C ASN A 164 3.85 12.97 -23.58
N THR A 165 3.76 11.84 -22.87
CA THR A 165 2.52 11.14 -22.57
C THR A 165 2.11 11.42 -21.14
N TYR A 166 0.90 11.92 -20.96
CA TYR A 166 0.29 12.06 -19.64
C TYR A 166 -0.44 10.77 -19.28
N VAL A 167 -0.30 10.31 -18.05
CA VAL A 167 -0.98 9.12 -17.55
C VAL A 167 -1.85 9.48 -16.33
N LYS A 168 -3.10 9.03 -16.35
CA LYS A 168 -4.06 9.14 -15.26
C LYS A 168 -4.50 7.76 -14.81
N ILE A 169 -4.35 7.49 -13.52
CA ILE A 169 -4.84 6.29 -12.84
C ILE A 169 -6.07 6.66 -12.03
N THR A 170 -7.09 5.82 -12.10
CA THR A 170 -8.31 5.89 -11.28
C THR A 170 -8.51 4.53 -10.59
N GLU A 171 -9.57 4.38 -9.79
CA GLU A 171 -9.92 3.08 -9.18
C GLU A 171 -10.07 1.97 -10.22
N ARG A 172 -10.53 2.31 -11.43
CA ARG A 172 -10.96 1.33 -12.43
C ARG A 172 -10.18 1.36 -13.71
N GLN A 173 -9.37 2.39 -13.97
CA GLN A 173 -8.83 2.62 -15.31
C GLN A 173 -7.45 3.28 -15.27
N VAL A 174 -6.68 2.99 -16.31
CA VAL A 174 -5.45 3.68 -16.69
C VAL A 174 -5.68 4.37 -18.02
N ALA A 175 -5.47 5.68 -18.05
CA ALA A 175 -5.64 6.47 -19.26
C ALA A 175 -4.34 7.14 -19.67
N LEU A 176 -3.99 7.00 -20.95
CA LEU A 176 -2.83 7.60 -21.56
C LEU A 176 -3.28 8.65 -22.55
N VAL A 177 -2.65 9.81 -22.48
CA VAL A 177 -2.88 10.92 -23.39
C VAL A 177 -1.59 11.26 -24.10
N VAL A 178 -1.48 10.78 -25.33
CA VAL A 178 -0.34 11.04 -26.22
C VAL A 178 -0.31 12.54 -26.54
N GLY A 179 0.88 13.14 -26.34
CA GLY A 179 1.10 14.59 -26.45
C GLY A 179 0.81 15.38 -25.17
N GLY A 180 0.34 14.72 -24.11
CA GLY A 180 0.34 15.28 -22.75
C GLY A 180 -0.76 16.29 -22.45
N ASP A 181 -1.67 16.54 -23.40
CA ASP A 181 -2.77 17.49 -23.23
C ASP A 181 -3.89 16.90 -22.36
N LYS A 182 -3.79 17.08 -21.03
CA LYS A 182 -4.79 16.62 -20.04
C LYS A 182 -6.23 17.01 -20.38
N ARG A 183 -6.44 18.09 -21.16
CA ARG A 183 -7.77 18.56 -21.56
C ARG A 183 -8.50 17.57 -22.46
N LYS A 184 -7.79 16.63 -23.08
CA LYS A 184 -8.39 15.53 -23.85
C LYS A 184 -9.16 14.53 -22.98
N LEU A 185 -9.00 14.57 -21.66
CA LEU A 185 -9.80 13.79 -20.71
C LEU A 185 -11.02 14.57 -20.17
N LYS A 186 -11.34 15.76 -20.71
CA LYS A 186 -12.44 16.58 -20.17
C LYS A 186 -13.79 15.87 -20.29
N GLY A 187 -14.47 15.67 -19.15
CA GLY A 187 -15.91 15.41 -19.11
C GLY A 187 -16.42 14.50 -17.98
N SER A 188 -15.57 13.72 -17.32
CA SER A 188 -16.06 12.76 -16.31
C SER A 188 -14.95 12.37 -15.34
N ALA A 189 -15.34 12.10 -14.09
CA ALA A 189 -14.49 11.43 -13.10
C ALA A 189 -14.03 10.03 -13.57
N ASP A 190 -14.71 9.50 -14.59
CA ASP A 190 -14.42 8.25 -15.29
C ASP A 190 -13.77 8.52 -16.65
N VAL A 191 -12.77 7.75 -17.06
CA VAL A 191 -12.19 7.88 -18.39
C VAL A 191 -13.01 7.04 -19.36
N ASN A 192 -14.04 7.67 -19.95
CA ASN A 192 -15.18 6.94 -20.52
C ASN A 192 -14.87 5.96 -21.67
N SER A 193 -13.77 6.14 -22.42
CA SER A 193 -13.34 5.20 -23.47
C SER A 193 -12.05 5.63 -24.16
N SER A 194 -11.36 4.69 -24.80
CA SER A 194 -10.27 4.98 -25.75
C SER A 194 -10.76 5.82 -26.94
N ASP A 195 -10.00 6.87 -27.28
CA ASP A 195 -10.14 7.66 -28.50
C ASP A 195 -8.75 7.76 -29.17
N VAL A 196 -8.38 6.67 -29.83
CA VAL A 196 -7.05 6.50 -30.44
C VAL A 196 -6.78 7.59 -31.48
N LYS A 197 -7.82 8.09 -32.18
CA LYS A 197 -7.68 9.17 -33.16
C LYS A 197 -7.21 10.48 -32.51
N ASN A 198 -7.68 10.75 -31.30
CA ASN A 198 -7.25 11.91 -30.51
C ASN A 198 -6.08 11.60 -29.56
N GLY A 199 -5.48 10.40 -29.65
CA GLY A 199 -4.34 9.98 -28.85
C GLY A 199 -4.69 9.65 -27.40
N VAL A 200 -5.93 9.24 -27.12
CA VAL A 200 -6.38 8.79 -25.81
C VAL A 200 -6.53 7.27 -25.82
N ILE A 201 -5.84 6.57 -24.91
CA ILE A 201 -5.90 5.12 -24.77
C ILE A 201 -6.29 4.80 -23.33
N VAL A 202 -7.27 3.94 -23.13
CA VAL A 202 -7.82 3.59 -21.82
C VAL A 202 -7.80 2.08 -21.64
N TYR A 203 -7.28 1.64 -20.50
CA TYR A 203 -7.30 0.26 -20.05
C TYR A 203 -8.14 0.15 -18.80
N ASP A 204 -8.99 -0.87 -18.73
CA ASP A 204 -9.68 -1.21 -17.50
C ASP A 204 -8.73 -1.97 -16.57
N LEU A 205 -8.70 -1.58 -15.31
CA LEU A 205 -8.04 -2.30 -14.24
C LEU A 205 -8.95 -3.43 -13.73
N PRO A 206 -8.37 -4.51 -13.20
CA PRO A 206 -9.15 -5.55 -12.55
C PRO A 206 -10.07 -4.94 -11.50
N LYS A 207 -11.38 -5.18 -11.62
CA LYS A 207 -12.31 -4.86 -10.54
C LYS A 207 -11.95 -5.76 -9.38
N THR A 208 -11.36 -5.22 -8.32
CA THR A 208 -11.21 -5.94 -7.07
C THR A 208 -12.62 -6.23 -6.54
N GLN A 209 -13.14 -7.43 -6.81
CA GLN A 209 -14.41 -7.83 -6.24
C GLN A 209 -14.15 -8.05 -4.75
N ARG A 210 -15.10 -7.64 -3.92
CA ARG A 210 -14.97 -7.75 -2.48
C ARG A 210 -14.83 -9.25 -2.16
N VAL A 211 -13.80 -9.66 -1.42
CA VAL A 211 -13.88 -10.95 -0.72
C VAL A 211 -15.10 -10.78 0.17
N GLN A 212 -16.19 -11.46 -0.15
CA GLN A 212 -17.20 -11.66 0.85
C GLN A 212 -16.48 -12.35 1.99
N GLU A 213 -16.43 -11.69 3.14
CA GLU A 213 -15.88 -12.22 4.38
C GLU A 213 -16.70 -13.46 4.75
N LYS A 214 -16.47 -14.59 4.07
CA LYS A 214 -16.78 -15.88 4.66
C LYS A 214 -15.77 -16.00 5.78
N GLU A 215 -16.21 -15.66 6.99
CA GLU A 215 -15.57 -16.08 8.21
C GLU A 215 -15.26 -17.57 8.02
N SER A 216 -13.98 -17.90 7.81
CA SER A 216 -13.58 -19.30 7.86
C SER A 216 -13.82 -19.73 9.29
N ASP A 217 -14.89 -20.46 9.54
CA ASP A 217 -15.25 -21.11 10.80
C ASP A 217 -14.26 -22.22 11.20
N GLY A 218 -13.02 -22.15 10.71
CA GLY A 218 -12.03 -23.22 10.82
C GLY A 218 -12.36 -24.43 9.95
N SER A 219 -13.45 -24.43 9.17
CA SER A 219 -13.61 -25.45 8.13
C SER A 219 -12.62 -25.14 7.01
N MET A 220 -11.76 -26.12 6.74
CA MET A 220 -11.08 -26.22 5.45
C MET A 220 -12.15 -25.97 4.38
N VAL A 221 -11.97 -24.95 3.54
CA VAL A 221 -12.71 -24.84 2.28
C VAL A 221 -12.48 -26.19 1.59
N THR A 222 -13.47 -27.06 1.66
CA THR A 222 -13.38 -28.38 1.05
C THR A 222 -13.17 -28.14 -0.43
N SER A 223 -12.26 -28.92 -0.98
CA SER A 223 -11.68 -28.90 -2.32
C SER A 223 -12.67 -28.94 -3.51
N GLN A 224 -13.96 -28.69 -3.29
CA GLN A 224 -15.03 -28.76 -4.28
C GLN A 224 -15.52 -27.40 -4.79
N GLU A 225 -15.17 -26.29 -4.14
CA GLU A 225 -15.18 -24.98 -4.81
C GLU A 225 -13.75 -24.69 -5.29
N ILE A 226 -13.28 -25.48 -6.27
CA ILE A 226 -12.24 -25.00 -7.21
C ILE A 226 -12.90 -23.80 -7.90
N ALA A 227 -12.86 -22.65 -7.24
CA ALA A 227 -13.28 -21.39 -7.82
C ALA A 227 -12.51 -21.29 -9.13
N LYS A 228 -13.23 -21.20 -10.26
CA LYS A 228 -12.58 -21.07 -11.56
C LYS A 228 -11.58 -19.92 -11.45
N CYS A 229 -10.31 -20.18 -11.74
CA CYS A 229 -9.28 -19.15 -11.84
C CYS A 229 -9.62 -18.30 -13.08
N ASN A 230 -10.65 -17.47 -12.95
CA ASN A 230 -11.25 -16.72 -14.05
C ASN A 230 -11.25 -15.21 -13.75
N ASN A 231 -10.44 -14.80 -12.77
CA ASN A 231 -10.32 -13.42 -12.37
C ASN A 231 -8.87 -12.98 -12.52
N SER A 232 -8.66 -11.76 -13.02
CA SER A 232 -7.38 -11.05 -13.05
C SER A 232 -6.93 -10.53 -11.68
N TRP A 233 -7.69 -10.85 -10.64
CA TRP A 233 -7.42 -10.52 -9.26
C TRP A 233 -7.89 -11.65 -8.34
N MET A 234 -7.15 -11.90 -7.27
CA MET A 234 -7.55 -12.84 -6.21
C MET A 234 -7.15 -12.29 -4.86
N THR A 235 -7.91 -12.58 -3.82
CA THR A 235 -7.52 -12.20 -2.46
C THR A 235 -8.03 -13.19 -1.44
N ALA A 236 -7.23 -13.38 -0.40
CA ALA A 236 -7.58 -14.17 0.77
C ALA A 236 -7.27 -13.37 2.03
N MET A 237 -8.01 -13.66 3.09
CA MET A 237 -7.90 -12.97 4.37
C MET A 237 -7.86 -13.99 5.50
N ARG A 238 -7.07 -13.69 6.53
CA ARG A 238 -7.08 -14.39 7.82
C ARG A 238 -7.24 -13.39 8.96
N GLN A 239 -8.15 -13.67 9.88
CA GLN A 239 -8.40 -12.86 11.05
C GLN A 239 -8.01 -13.61 12.33
N GLU A 240 -7.25 -12.95 13.20
CA GLU A 240 -6.90 -13.42 14.54
C GLU A 240 -7.18 -12.29 15.55
N GLY A 241 -8.25 -12.44 16.32
CA GLY A 241 -8.71 -11.44 17.29
C GLY A 241 -8.94 -10.06 16.64
N LYS A 242 -8.14 -9.06 17.02
CA LYS A 242 -8.20 -7.68 16.50
C LYS A 242 -7.27 -7.43 15.32
N ARG A 243 -6.76 -8.47 14.68
CA ARG A 243 -5.82 -8.38 13.55
C ARG A 243 -6.36 -9.14 12.36
N LYS A 244 -6.20 -8.57 11.16
CA LYS A 244 -6.43 -9.23 9.87
C LYS A 244 -5.14 -9.17 9.06
N VAL A 245 -4.86 -10.20 8.28
CA VAL A 245 -3.87 -10.18 7.20
C VAL A 245 -4.56 -10.58 5.91
N PHE A 246 -4.19 -9.90 4.83
CA PHE A 246 -4.66 -10.16 3.49
C PHE A 246 -3.47 -10.52 2.61
N ILE A 247 -3.71 -11.40 1.63
CA ILE A 247 -2.84 -11.56 0.47
C ILE A 247 -3.69 -11.29 -0.78
N ASP A 248 -3.23 -10.37 -1.61
CA ASP A 248 -3.88 -10.01 -2.87
C ASP A 248 -2.95 -10.34 -4.04
N PHE A 249 -3.53 -10.78 -5.17
CA PHE A 249 -2.88 -11.01 -6.44
C PHE A 249 -3.54 -10.13 -7.49
N PHE A 250 -2.74 -9.49 -8.33
CA PHE A 250 -3.20 -8.64 -9.43
C PHE A 250 -2.46 -8.97 -10.71
N ILE A 251 -3.19 -9.05 -11.83
CA ILE A 251 -2.64 -8.94 -13.18
C ILE A 251 -2.86 -7.50 -13.63
N LEU A 252 -1.79 -6.78 -13.93
CA LEU A 252 -1.83 -5.37 -14.27
C LEU A 252 -1.15 -5.07 -15.61
N PRO A 253 -1.68 -4.12 -16.40
CA PRO A 253 -0.97 -3.60 -17.56
C PRO A 253 0.04 -2.55 -17.12
N THR A 254 1.33 -2.79 -17.27
CA THR A 254 2.34 -1.74 -17.22
C THR A 254 2.37 -1.03 -18.57
N VAL A 255 1.82 0.18 -18.65
CA VAL A 255 1.73 0.90 -19.92
C VAL A 255 2.89 1.88 -20.10
N GLY A 256 3.63 1.70 -21.18
CA GLY A 256 4.65 2.62 -21.67
C GLY A 256 4.33 3.19 -23.06
N PRO A 257 5.11 4.19 -23.52
CA PRO A 257 4.94 4.81 -24.83
C PRO A 257 5.28 3.87 -26.00
N MET A 258 6.20 2.91 -25.79
CA MET A 258 6.64 1.95 -26.81
C MET A 258 5.84 0.64 -26.80
N GLY A 259 5.01 0.45 -25.78
CA GLY A 259 4.24 -0.78 -25.61
C GLY A 259 3.66 -0.91 -24.22
N THR A 260 2.82 -1.91 -24.06
CA THR A 260 2.26 -2.35 -22.79
C THR A 260 2.82 -3.72 -22.48
N SER A 261 3.16 -3.97 -21.23
CA SER A 261 3.54 -5.28 -20.74
C SER A 261 2.65 -5.67 -19.57
N THR A 262 2.51 -6.96 -19.33
CA THR A 262 1.75 -7.49 -18.20
C THR A 262 2.67 -7.62 -17.00
N LYS A 263 2.16 -7.33 -15.82
CA LYS A 263 2.84 -7.55 -14.56
C LYS A 263 1.93 -8.28 -13.60
N VAL A 264 2.49 -9.18 -12.81
CA VAL A 264 1.82 -9.77 -11.65
C VAL A 264 2.30 -9.06 -10.39
N GLU A 265 1.35 -8.58 -9.57
CA GLU A 265 1.65 -8.05 -8.24
C GLU A 265 1.04 -8.93 -7.17
N VAL A 266 1.83 -9.22 -6.13
CA VAL A 266 1.37 -9.93 -4.94
C VAL A 266 1.58 -9.03 -3.73
N VAL A 267 0.52 -8.80 -2.96
CA VAL A 267 0.52 -7.80 -1.87
C VAL A 267 0.04 -8.45 -0.58
N ALA A 268 0.88 -8.40 0.45
CA ALA A 268 0.48 -8.68 1.82
C ALA A 268 0.19 -7.37 2.56
N LYS A 269 -0.96 -7.28 3.21
CA LYS A 269 -1.35 -6.09 4.00
C LYS A 269 -2.07 -6.50 5.27
N GLY A 270 -1.82 -5.77 6.35
CA GLY A 270 -2.34 -6.05 7.68
C GLY A 270 -3.29 -4.96 8.14
N HIS A 271 -4.42 -5.36 8.74
CA HIS A 271 -5.34 -4.43 9.38
C HIS A 271 -5.45 -4.71 10.87
N LYS A 272 -5.64 -3.64 11.66
CA LYS A 272 -5.92 -3.72 13.09
C LYS A 272 -7.25 -3.06 13.40
N LYS A 273 -8.01 -3.63 14.32
CA LYS A 273 -9.27 -3.06 14.79
C LYS A 273 -9.00 -1.85 15.69
N THR A 274 -9.56 -0.70 15.32
CA THR A 274 -9.56 0.58 16.04
C THR A 274 -10.99 0.94 16.47
N LEU A 275 -11.20 2.13 17.05
CA LEU A 275 -12.52 2.61 17.43
C LEU A 275 -13.46 2.80 16.23
N PHE A 276 -12.93 3.33 15.12
CA PHE A 276 -13.72 3.70 13.93
C PHE A 276 -13.71 2.65 12.81
N GLY A 277 -13.01 1.53 13.03
CA GLY A 277 -12.93 0.44 12.07
C GLY A 277 -11.58 -0.25 12.02
N TRP A 278 -11.36 -1.01 10.97
CA TRP A 278 -10.12 -1.66 10.60
C TRP A 278 -9.25 -0.70 9.80
N ASN A 279 -8.07 -0.41 10.32
CA ASN A 279 -7.09 0.42 9.66
C ASN A 279 -5.84 -0.40 9.29
N LYS A 280 -5.19 -0.04 8.18
CA LYS A 280 -3.86 -0.59 7.90
C LYS A 280 -2.89 -0.17 9.00
N TYR A 281 -1.96 -1.06 9.35
CA TYR A 281 -0.94 -0.75 10.35
C TYR A 281 0.40 -1.32 9.96
N LYS A 282 1.47 -0.69 10.44
CA LYS A 282 2.83 -1.17 10.23
C LYS A 282 3.09 -2.48 10.98
N THR A 283 3.57 -3.50 10.27
CA THR A 283 3.98 -4.79 10.83
C THR A 283 4.94 -5.50 9.88
N ARG A 284 5.70 -6.46 10.38
CA ARG A 284 6.41 -7.43 9.55
C ARG A 284 5.44 -8.42 8.89
N TYR A 285 5.66 -8.65 7.58
CA TYR A 285 4.92 -9.59 6.75
C TYR A 285 5.85 -10.66 6.18
N HIS A 286 5.31 -11.85 5.93
CA HIS A 286 5.96 -12.80 5.03
C HIS A 286 5.03 -13.17 3.90
N ILE A 287 5.59 -13.32 2.72
CA ILE A 287 4.93 -13.93 1.57
C ILE A 287 5.71 -15.19 1.20
N LYS A 288 5.03 -16.33 1.11
CA LYS A 288 5.64 -17.62 0.77
C LYS A 288 4.85 -18.35 -0.30
N THR A 289 5.56 -19.21 -1.03
CA THR A 289 4.96 -20.22 -1.93
C THR A 289 4.08 -19.57 -2.99
N VAL A 290 4.50 -18.41 -3.49
CA VAL A 290 3.80 -17.71 -4.57
C VAL A 290 4.11 -18.42 -5.86
N ASN A 291 3.09 -19.00 -6.46
CA ASN A 291 3.15 -19.61 -7.77
C ASN A 291 1.97 -19.11 -8.59
N TYR A 292 2.17 -18.83 -9.86
CA TYR A 292 1.07 -18.50 -10.75
C TYR A 292 1.35 -18.98 -12.17
N GLU A 293 0.27 -19.11 -12.93
CA GLU A 293 0.27 -19.41 -14.35
C GLU A 293 -0.80 -18.55 -15.00
N LEU A 294 -0.51 -17.94 -16.15
CA LEU A 294 -1.48 -17.15 -16.92
C LEU A 294 -1.14 -17.19 -18.43
N ILE A 295 -2.05 -16.65 -19.26
CA ILE A 295 -1.79 -16.41 -20.69
C ILE A 295 -1.48 -14.94 -20.88
N ASP A 296 -0.29 -14.60 -21.37
CA ASP A 296 0.12 -13.21 -21.60
C ASP A 296 -0.64 -12.54 -22.76
N ALA A 297 -0.38 -11.25 -22.98
CA ALA A 297 -1.04 -10.48 -24.03
C ALA A 297 -0.76 -10.98 -25.46
N ARG A 298 0.21 -11.88 -25.65
CA ARG A 298 0.56 -12.52 -26.93
C ARG A 298 -0.05 -13.92 -27.06
N GLY A 299 -0.78 -14.39 -26.07
CA GLY A 299 -1.33 -15.75 -26.06
C GLY A 299 -0.35 -16.82 -25.58
N ASN A 300 0.84 -16.44 -25.07
CA ASN A 300 1.79 -17.42 -24.55
C ASN A 300 1.51 -17.70 -23.08
N ARG A 301 1.78 -18.94 -22.66
CA ARG A 301 1.75 -19.31 -21.26
C ARG A 301 2.97 -18.72 -20.53
N GLN A 302 2.72 -18.08 -19.40
CA GLN A 302 3.74 -17.55 -18.49
C GLN A 302 3.53 -18.15 -17.10
N ASP A 303 4.62 -18.51 -16.44
CA ASP A 303 4.62 -19.10 -15.11
C ASP A 303 5.57 -18.30 -14.20
N GLY A 304 5.11 -17.95 -13.01
CA GLY A 304 5.96 -17.47 -11.91
C GLY A 304 6.06 -18.54 -10.84
N ILE A 305 7.27 -18.94 -10.46
CA ILE A 305 7.51 -20.08 -9.56
C ILE A 305 8.30 -19.63 -8.33
N ASP A 306 7.78 -19.97 -7.15
CA ASP A 306 8.36 -19.73 -5.83
C ASP A 306 8.86 -18.29 -5.60
N LEU A 307 8.00 -17.32 -5.91
CA LEU A 307 8.26 -15.92 -5.59
C LEU A 307 8.06 -15.67 -4.09
N SER A 308 9.01 -16.09 -3.27
CA SER A 308 8.96 -15.93 -1.82
C SER A 308 9.71 -14.67 -1.39
N LYS A 309 9.09 -13.82 -0.57
CA LYS A 309 9.74 -12.65 0.05
C LYS A 309 9.76 -12.80 1.56
N ARG A 310 10.97 -12.77 2.12
CA ARG A 310 11.16 -12.68 3.57
C ARG A 310 10.90 -11.23 4.01
N PRO A 311 10.42 -11.01 5.24
CA PRO A 311 10.31 -9.67 5.80
C PRO A 311 11.67 -9.00 5.75
N GLY A 312 11.69 -7.72 5.41
CA GLY A 312 12.76 -6.85 5.85
C GLY A 312 12.78 -6.75 7.37
N PHE A 313 13.78 -6.08 7.93
CA PHE A 313 13.86 -5.86 9.38
C PHE A 313 12.81 -4.86 9.89
N ASN A 314 12.16 -4.12 8.99
CA ASN A 314 11.29 -3.00 9.32
C ASN A 314 9.79 -3.38 9.30
N ASP A 315 9.01 -2.71 10.16
CA ASP A 315 7.54 -2.78 10.11
C ASP A 315 7.04 -1.87 8.97
N GLU A 316 6.25 -2.43 8.04
CA GLU A 316 5.75 -1.76 6.83
C GLU A 316 4.21 -1.81 6.79
N TYR A 317 3.55 -0.91 6.04
CA TYR A 317 2.08 -0.96 5.90
C TYR A 317 1.60 -2.04 4.94
N GLN A 318 2.48 -2.47 4.02
CA GLN A 318 2.25 -3.56 3.09
C GLN A 318 3.60 -4.07 2.60
N LEU A 319 3.69 -5.36 2.33
CA LEU A 319 4.81 -5.97 1.60
C LEU A 319 4.30 -6.36 0.23
N PHE A 320 5.00 -6.00 -0.84
CA PHE A 320 4.63 -6.44 -2.17
C PHE A 320 5.80 -7.02 -2.96
N LEU A 321 5.42 -7.86 -3.92
CA LEU A 321 6.23 -8.55 -4.91
C LEU A 321 5.68 -8.19 -6.28
N THR A 322 6.58 -7.97 -7.22
CA THR A 322 6.24 -7.70 -8.61
C THR A 322 6.99 -8.66 -9.52
N ASP A 323 6.30 -9.19 -10.51
CA ASP A 323 6.91 -10.01 -11.57
C ASP A 323 6.48 -9.47 -12.92
N GLN A 324 7.43 -8.90 -13.66
CA GLN A 324 7.20 -8.24 -14.94
C GLN A 324 7.34 -9.28 -16.06
N LEU A 325 6.24 -9.55 -16.77
CA LEU A 325 6.27 -10.51 -17.87
C LEU A 325 7.03 -9.94 -19.06
N SER A 326 7.70 -10.82 -19.81
CA SER A 326 8.48 -10.47 -21.01
C SER A 326 7.59 -10.30 -22.26
N ASP A 327 6.48 -9.60 -22.13
CA ASP A 327 5.41 -9.52 -23.12
C ASP A 327 5.13 -8.09 -23.63
N VAL A 328 6.16 -7.25 -23.74
CA VAL A 328 6.01 -5.88 -24.28
C VAL A 328 5.40 -5.95 -25.69
N VAL A 329 4.15 -5.50 -25.85
CA VAL A 329 3.42 -5.45 -27.13
C VAL A 329 2.98 -4.02 -27.43
N PRO A 330 2.77 -3.65 -28.70
CA PRO A 330 2.23 -2.33 -29.03
C PRO A 330 0.91 -2.06 -28.29
N SER A 331 0.80 -0.89 -27.66
CA SER A 331 -0.32 -0.52 -26.77
C SER A 331 -1.71 -0.64 -27.43
N ILE A 332 -1.80 -0.41 -28.75
CA ILE A 332 -3.04 -0.54 -29.53
C ILE A 332 -3.49 -1.99 -29.77
N SER A 333 -2.61 -2.97 -29.54
CA SER A 333 -2.85 -4.40 -29.74
C SER A 333 -2.86 -5.16 -28.41
N TYR A 334 -2.77 -4.44 -27.29
CA TYR A 334 -2.69 -5.05 -25.97
C TYR A 334 -4.08 -5.50 -25.52
N THR A 335 -4.21 -6.80 -25.27
CA THR A 335 -5.32 -7.39 -24.52
C THR A 335 -4.76 -7.80 -23.17
N LEU A 336 -5.27 -7.21 -22.09
CA LEU A 336 -4.89 -7.60 -20.72
C LEU A 336 -5.22 -9.07 -20.51
N PRO A 337 -4.33 -9.88 -19.94
CA PRO A 337 -4.71 -11.21 -19.52
C PRO A 337 -5.90 -11.17 -18.56
N ASP A 338 -6.98 -11.84 -18.97
CA ASP A 338 -8.25 -11.76 -18.25
C ASP A 338 -8.23 -12.52 -16.92
N SER A 339 -7.34 -13.53 -16.78
CA SER A 339 -7.31 -14.37 -15.59
C SER A 339 -6.02 -15.15 -15.38
N PHE A 340 -5.76 -15.51 -14.12
CA PHE A 340 -4.81 -16.57 -13.77
C PHE A 340 -5.36 -17.92 -14.21
N ILE A 341 -4.57 -18.78 -14.86
CA ILE A 341 -4.92 -20.21 -15.03
C ILE A 341 -4.74 -20.94 -13.70
N ARG A 342 -3.67 -20.60 -12.98
CA ARG A 342 -3.36 -21.11 -11.63
C ARG A 342 -2.79 -19.98 -10.80
N VAL A 343 -3.09 -19.99 -9.52
CA VAL A 343 -2.41 -19.12 -8.56
C VAL A 343 -2.47 -19.72 -7.17
N SER A 344 -1.34 -19.72 -6.48
CA SER A 344 -1.25 -20.08 -5.08
C SER A 344 -0.26 -19.19 -4.36
N GLY A 345 -0.50 -18.97 -3.08
CA GLY A 345 0.42 -18.23 -2.23
C GLY A 345 -0.21 -17.97 -0.89
N ARG A 346 0.64 -17.61 0.06
CA ARG A 346 0.18 -17.31 1.40
C ARG A 346 0.94 -16.14 2.00
N ALA A 347 0.24 -15.36 2.80
CA ALA A 347 0.85 -14.31 3.60
C ALA A 347 0.41 -14.40 5.05
N HIS A 348 1.28 -13.95 5.95
CA HIS A 348 0.89 -13.68 7.32
C HIS A 348 1.62 -12.45 7.84
N SER A 349 1.17 -11.98 9.01
CA SER A 349 1.80 -10.89 9.75
C SER A 349 2.16 -11.34 11.15
N ARG A 350 3.01 -10.59 11.85
CA ARG A 350 3.27 -10.80 13.30
C ARG A 350 1.97 -10.90 14.11
N GLY A 351 0.96 -10.10 13.76
CA GLY A 351 -0.33 -10.07 14.46
C GLY A 351 -1.25 -11.26 14.19
N THR A 352 -0.95 -12.12 13.22
CA THR A 352 -1.77 -13.29 12.85
C THR A 352 -1.01 -14.61 12.92
N ASN A 353 0.30 -14.62 13.21
CA ASN A 353 1.12 -15.82 13.42
C ASN A 353 0.48 -16.72 14.52
N PRO A 354 0.33 -18.04 14.32
CA PRO A 354 0.85 -18.89 13.23
C PRO A 354 -0.08 -19.07 12.01
N TYR A 355 -1.13 -18.27 11.90
CA TYR A 355 -2.15 -18.42 10.86
C TYR A 355 -1.88 -17.54 9.65
N TRP A 356 -2.11 -18.13 8.47
CA TRP A 356 -1.84 -17.53 7.17
C TRP A 356 -3.14 -17.26 6.40
N ALA A 357 -3.17 -16.14 5.67
CA ALA A 357 -4.10 -15.97 4.57
C ALA A 357 -3.57 -16.75 3.36
N VAL A 358 -4.41 -17.59 2.74
CA VAL A 358 -4.00 -18.48 1.65
C VAL A 358 -4.88 -18.25 0.44
N VAL A 359 -4.28 -17.85 -0.68
CA VAL A 359 -4.89 -17.96 -2.01
C VAL A 359 -4.52 -19.34 -2.56
N CYS A 360 -5.52 -20.10 -2.99
CA CYS A 360 -5.30 -21.37 -3.67
C CYS A 360 -6.32 -21.55 -4.79
N CYS A 361 -5.80 -21.52 -6.02
CA CYS A 361 -6.53 -21.74 -7.24
C CYS A 361 -5.65 -22.62 -8.14
N VAL A 362 -5.67 -23.94 -7.90
CA VAL A 362 -4.85 -24.90 -8.63
C VAL A 362 -5.69 -26.12 -9.02
N PRO A 363 -5.52 -26.68 -10.22
CA PRO A 363 -6.15 -27.94 -10.58
C PRO A 363 -5.51 -29.10 -9.81
N VAL A 364 -6.26 -30.19 -9.63
CA VAL A 364 -5.70 -31.47 -9.14
C VAL A 364 -4.62 -31.94 -10.14
N PRO A 365 -3.43 -32.41 -9.69
CA PRO A 365 -3.07 -32.85 -8.34
C PRO A 365 -2.27 -31.85 -7.49
N TYR A 366 -2.20 -30.57 -7.86
CA TYR A 366 -1.41 -29.60 -7.10
C TYR A 366 -2.02 -29.35 -5.72
N SER A 367 -1.17 -29.29 -4.68
CA SER A 367 -1.60 -29.03 -3.31
C SER A 367 -1.56 -27.54 -2.98
N CYS A 368 -2.53 -27.09 -2.18
CA CYS A 368 -2.53 -25.75 -1.62
C CYS A 368 -1.47 -25.62 -0.52
N PRO A 369 -0.87 -24.42 -0.32
CA PRO A 369 -0.09 -24.13 0.88
C PRO A 369 -0.93 -24.34 2.15
N THR A 370 -0.30 -24.74 3.25
CA THR A 370 -0.99 -24.83 4.55
C THR A 370 -1.29 -23.43 5.10
N ASP A 371 -2.43 -23.29 5.77
CA ASP A 371 -2.85 -22.08 6.47
C ASP A 371 -2.24 -21.96 7.89
N TYR A 372 -1.48 -22.97 8.31
CA TYR A 372 -0.80 -23.04 9.60
C TYR A 372 0.68 -23.35 9.41
N GLU A 373 1.54 -22.50 9.97
CA GLU A 373 2.97 -22.72 10.13
C GLU A 373 3.50 -21.74 11.17
N TYR A 374 4.08 -22.24 12.27
CA TYR A 374 4.68 -21.39 13.30
C TYR A 374 6.05 -20.88 12.85
N ILE A 375 6.24 -19.55 12.91
CA ILE A 375 7.53 -18.91 12.63
C ILE A 375 8.11 -18.35 13.95
N PRO A 376 9.22 -18.91 14.48
CA PRO A 376 9.75 -18.56 15.79
C PRO A 376 10.38 -17.16 15.96
N ALA A 377 10.60 -16.38 14.90
CA ALA A 377 11.55 -15.25 14.89
C ALA A 377 11.00 -13.93 14.29
N LEU A 378 9.72 -13.64 14.54
CA LEU A 378 8.98 -12.55 13.89
C LEU A 378 8.70 -11.28 14.71
#